data_AF-A0A7S4U842-F1
#
_entry.id   AF-A0A7S4U842-F1
#
_cell.length_a   1.000
_cell.length_b   1.000
_cell.length_c   1.000
_cell.angle_alpha   90.00
_cell.angle_beta   90.00
_cell.angle_gamma   90.00
#
_symmetry.space_group_name_H-M   'P 1'
#
loop_
_entity.id
_entity.type
_entity.pdbx_description
1 polymer ?
#
loop_
_entity_poly.entity_id
_entity_poly.type
_entity_poly.pdbx_seq_one_letter_code
_entity_poly.pdbx_strand_id
1 'polypeptide(L)'
;VTEKWRKREISNFSYLMALNTMSGRTYNDLNQYPVFPWVLSDYKSEAIDLADPKVYRDLTKPVGCLNPARMKQVIDRYQMMDDDPPPPTTPSSDSPASNYIPPFHYGSHYSSVGTTLYFLVRVEPFTTHFLTLQGGKFDHESRMFFSIPSTWENCMNNPADVKELIPEFFYCPEFLKNDNNFVFGEEGKMNNVILPPWAHGDPHLFVKIHREALESEYVSMHLNHWIDLIFGYKQRGKAAVDAVNVFFHLTYSGNVPPLHTIEDEMVRKSIESQIVNFGVTPSQLFTRPHVQRISLEEHLHKVRGGGHSLIQGSVNMLKSGFSFLGMG
;
A
#
# COMPACT_ATOMS: atom_id res chain seq x y z
N VAL A 1 -5.63 14.79 -14.48
CA VAL A 1 -5.08 13.41 -14.56
C VAL A 1 -6.16 12.34 -14.33
N THR A 2 -7.07 12.52 -13.36
CA THR A 2 -8.22 11.63 -13.10
C THR A 2 -9.05 11.30 -14.34
N GLU A 3 -9.44 12.30 -15.14
CA GLU A 3 -10.22 12.04 -16.37
C GLU A 3 -9.46 11.19 -17.39
N LYS A 4 -8.14 11.37 -17.51
CA LYS A 4 -7.30 10.55 -18.39
C LYS A 4 -7.30 9.10 -17.91
N TRP A 5 -7.15 8.87 -16.61
CA TRP A 5 -7.23 7.53 -16.01
C TRP A 5 -8.61 6.92 -16.22
N ARG A 6 -9.67 7.69 -15.92
CA ARG A 6 -11.08 7.28 -16.08
C ARG A 6 -11.37 6.84 -17.51
N LYS A 7 -10.81 7.52 -18.51
CA LYS A 7 -10.95 7.23 -19.94
C LYS A 7 -9.98 6.17 -20.48
N ARG A 8 -9.12 5.60 -19.62
CA ARG A 8 -8.06 4.63 -19.95
C ARG A 8 -6.93 5.18 -20.83
N GLU A 9 -6.72 6.49 -20.82
CA GLU A 9 -5.58 7.14 -21.49
C GLU A 9 -4.26 6.99 -20.71
N ILE A 10 -4.34 6.68 -19.41
CA ILE A 10 -3.18 6.33 -18.57
C ILE A 10 -3.50 5.08 -17.75
N SER A 11 -2.45 4.30 -17.45
CA SER A 11 -2.52 3.05 -16.67
C SER A 11 -2.91 3.29 -15.20
N ASN A 12 -3.33 2.22 -14.50
CA ASN A 12 -3.58 2.27 -13.05
C ASN A 12 -2.29 2.65 -12.31
N PHE A 13 -1.16 2.05 -12.67
CA PHE A 13 0.14 2.37 -12.10
C PHE A 13 0.50 3.85 -12.27
N SER A 14 0.39 4.38 -13.50
CA SER A 14 0.71 5.79 -13.78
C SER A 14 -0.20 6.72 -12.99
N TYR A 15 -1.47 6.35 -12.81
CA TYR A 15 -2.41 7.12 -12.02
C TYR A 15 -2.06 7.12 -10.54
N LEU A 16 -1.76 5.95 -9.96
CA LEU A 16 -1.32 5.81 -8.58
C LEU A 16 -0.03 6.59 -8.30
N MET A 17 0.94 6.56 -9.22
CA MET A 17 2.15 7.39 -9.10
C MET A 17 1.80 8.88 -9.08
N ALA A 18 0.92 9.34 -9.98
CA ALA A 18 0.48 10.73 -10.00
C ALA A 18 -0.23 11.15 -8.70
N LEU A 19 -1.11 10.31 -8.15
CA LEU A 19 -1.78 10.57 -6.87
C LEU A 19 -0.77 10.66 -5.73
N ASN A 20 0.18 9.72 -5.66
CA ASN A 20 1.26 9.74 -4.68
C ASN A 20 2.02 11.08 -4.75
N THR A 21 2.51 11.48 -5.92
CA THR A 21 3.23 12.75 -6.10
C THR A 21 2.37 13.95 -5.69
N MET A 22 1.11 14.02 -6.13
CA MET A 22 0.21 15.14 -5.78
C MET A 22 -0.12 15.20 -4.28
N SER A 23 -0.05 14.06 -3.57
CA SER A 23 -0.29 14.00 -2.12
C SER A 23 0.94 14.34 -1.26
N GLY A 24 2.08 14.66 -1.89
CA GLY A 24 3.34 14.99 -1.24
C GLY A 24 4.32 13.82 -1.11
N ARG A 25 3.99 12.64 -1.65
CA ARG A 25 4.88 11.46 -1.58
C ARG A 25 6.04 11.58 -2.54
N THR A 26 7.21 11.08 -2.12
CA THR A 26 8.46 11.21 -2.86
C THR A 26 9.43 10.08 -2.54
N TYR A 27 10.33 9.76 -3.48
CA TYR A 27 11.44 8.85 -3.26
C TYR A 27 12.58 9.47 -2.44
N ASN A 28 12.59 10.81 -2.31
CA ASN A 28 13.65 11.53 -1.59
C ASN A 28 13.48 11.52 -0.06
N ASP A 29 12.31 11.11 0.45
CA ASP A 29 12.00 11.01 1.87
C ASP A 29 11.31 9.67 2.14
N LEU A 30 12.02 8.75 2.81
CA LEU A 30 11.53 7.40 3.10
C LEU A 30 10.32 7.39 4.05
N ASN A 31 10.11 8.46 4.82
CA ASN A 31 8.93 8.60 5.69
C ASN A 31 7.67 8.92 4.87
N GLN A 32 7.85 9.46 3.66
CA GLN A 32 6.80 9.84 2.72
C GLN A 32 6.91 9.08 1.40
N TYR A 33 7.37 7.83 1.47
CA TYR A 33 7.52 6.97 0.31
C TYR A 33 6.18 6.71 -0.39
N PRO A 34 6.13 6.57 -1.72
CA PRO A 34 4.90 6.23 -2.43
C PRO A 34 4.28 4.92 -1.93
N VAL A 35 2.94 4.90 -1.86
CA VAL A 35 2.14 3.76 -1.39
C VAL A 35 1.28 3.19 -2.51
N PHE A 36 1.23 1.86 -2.60
CA PHE A 36 0.45 1.08 -3.55
C PHE A 36 -0.39 0.03 -2.82
N PRO A 37 -1.55 -0.39 -3.36
CA PRO A 37 -2.36 -1.41 -2.73
C PRO A 37 -1.70 -2.79 -2.84
N TRP A 38 -1.90 -3.64 -1.84
CA TRP A 38 -1.98 -5.08 -2.12
C TRP A 38 -3.07 -5.33 -3.16
N VAL A 39 -2.77 -6.11 -4.21
CA VAL A 39 -3.74 -6.40 -5.29
C VAL A 39 -4.21 -7.85 -5.22
N LEU A 40 -3.29 -8.79 -5.05
CA LEU A 40 -3.59 -10.21 -4.97
C LEU A 40 -3.79 -10.63 -3.51
N SER A 41 -4.57 -11.69 -3.32
CA SER A 41 -4.80 -12.35 -2.03
C SER A 41 -4.37 -13.83 -2.02
N ASP A 42 -4.05 -14.39 -3.18
CA ASP A 42 -3.55 -15.76 -3.31
C ASP A 42 -2.03 -15.79 -3.54
N TYR A 43 -1.33 -16.20 -2.49
CA TYR A 43 0.12 -16.39 -2.48
C TYR A 43 0.53 -17.84 -2.18
N LYS A 44 -0.41 -18.79 -2.29
CA LYS A 44 -0.20 -20.20 -1.91
C LYS A 44 -0.46 -21.19 -3.03
N SER A 45 -1.30 -20.85 -4.00
CA SER A 45 -1.62 -21.75 -5.10
C SER A 45 -0.45 -21.94 -6.06
N GLU A 46 -0.38 -23.13 -6.68
CA GLU A 46 0.61 -23.50 -7.71
C GLU A 46 0.43 -22.73 -9.03
N ALA A 47 -0.79 -22.23 -9.27
CA ALA A 47 -1.12 -21.40 -10.42
C ALA A 47 -2.07 -20.29 -9.98
N ILE A 48 -2.11 -19.19 -10.74
CA ILE A 48 -2.99 -18.06 -10.47
C ILE A 48 -3.75 -17.68 -11.74
N ASP A 49 -5.06 -17.56 -11.61
CA ASP A 49 -5.96 -17.12 -12.69
C ASP A 49 -6.43 -15.69 -12.40
N LEU A 50 -5.91 -14.72 -13.15
CA LEU A 50 -6.30 -13.31 -13.04
C LEU A 50 -7.72 -13.03 -13.57
N ALA A 51 -8.40 -14.02 -14.16
CA ALA A 51 -9.81 -13.92 -14.48
C ALA A 51 -10.73 -14.25 -13.28
N ASP A 52 -10.23 -14.97 -12.26
CA ASP A 52 -11.00 -15.31 -11.06
C ASP A 52 -11.01 -14.13 -10.07
N PRO A 53 -12.17 -13.51 -9.77
CA PRO A 53 -12.26 -12.45 -8.78
C PRO A 53 -11.74 -12.82 -7.39
N LYS A 54 -11.67 -14.11 -7.04
CA LYS A 54 -11.22 -14.60 -5.72
C LYS A 54 -9.72 -14.45 -5.48
N VAL A 55 -8.91 -14.30 -6.53
CA VAL A 55 -7.46 -14.09 -6.36
C VAL A 55 -7.12 -12.64 -5.99
N TYR A 56 -8.10 -11.74 -6.02
CA TYR A 56 -7.93 -10.33 -5.72
C TYR A 56 -8.31 -10.00 -4.28
N ARG A 57 -7.54 -9.09 -3.69
CA ARG A 57 -7.92 -8.40 -2.47
C ARG A 57 -9.21 -7.59 -2.68
N ASP A 58 -10.03 -7.55 -1.64
CA ASP A 58 -11.09 -6.54 -1.49
C ASP A 58 -10.50 -5.13 -1.31
N LEU A 59 -10.52 -4.34 -2.39
CA LEU A 59 -10.00 -2.96 -2.42
C LEU A 59 -10.92 -1.95 -1.70
N THR A 60 -12.08 -2.38 -1.20
CA THR A 60 -12.99 -1.50 -0.44
C THR A 60 -12.61 -1.37 1.04
N LYS A 61 -11.70 -2.23 1.51
CA LYS A 61 -11.29 -2.34 2.92
C LYS A 61 -9.81 -2.05 3.09
N PRO A 62 -9.39 -1.47 4.23
CA PRO A 62 -7.98 -1.40 4.62
C PRO A 62 -7.44 -2.81 4.97
N VAL A 63 -6.11 -2.98 4.91
CA VAL A 63 -5.41 -4.25 5.19
C VAL A 63 -5.90 -4.91 6.49
N GLY A 64 -5.98 -4.12 7.57
CA GLY A 64 -6.35 -4.62 8.90
C GLY A 64 -7.77 -5.17 9.01
N CYS A 65 -8.61 -5.00 7.99
CA CYS A 65 -10.02 -5.42 7.98
C CYS A 65 -10.33 -6.50 6.95
N LEU A 66 -9.32 -7.02 6.24
CA LEU A 66 -9.52 -8.09 5.28
C LEU A 66 -9.88 -9.42 5.96
N ASN A 67 -9.34 -9.67 7.17
CA ASN A 67 -9.76 -10.78 8.03
C ASN A 67 -10.97 -10.34 8.89
N PRO A 68 -12.16 -10.97 8.75
CA PRO A 68 -13.35 -10.58 9.50
C PRO A 68 -13.20 -10.69 11.03
N ALA A 69 -12.47 -11.69 11.53
CA ALA A 69 -12.25 -11.86 12.96
C ALA A 69 -11.38 -10.72 13.51
N ARG A 70 -10.35 -10.32 12.75
CA ARG A 70 -9.51 -9.17 13.09
C ARG A 70 -10.28 -7.85 12.99
N MET A 71 -11.10 -7.68 11.96
CA MET A 71 -11.93 -6.49 11.79
C MET A 71 -12.80 -6.24 13.02
N LYS A 72 -13.43 -7.29 13.56
CA LYS A 72 -14.21 -7.19 14.80
C LYS A 72 -13.37 -6.68 15.97
N GLN A 73 -12.19 -7.26 16.20
CA GLN A 73 -11.29 -6.82 17.29
C GLN A 73 -10.86 -5.36 17.14
N VAL A 74 -10.61 -4.91 15.91
CA VAL A 74 -10.22 -3.53 15.61
C VAL A 74 -11.37 -2.56 15.90
N ILE A 75 -12.61 -2.92 15.55
CA ILE A 75 -13.82 -2.15 15.86
C ILE A 75 -14.07 -2.10 17.37
N ASP A 76 -14.04 -3.26 18.04
CA ASP A 76 -14.27 -3.36 19.49
C ASP A 76 -13.26 -2.48 20.25
N ARG A 77 -11.98 -2.50 19.85
CA ARG A 77 -10.93 -1.65 20.45
C ARG A 77 -11.18 -0.16 20.22
N TYR A 78 -11.64 0.23 19.04
CA TYR A 78 -12.00 1.61 18.75
C TYR A 78 -13.17 2.07 19.64
N GLN A 79 -14.22 1.26 19.74
CA GLN A 79 -15.39 1.54 20.57
C GLN A 79 -15.03 1.67 22.05
N MET A 80 -14.18 0.78 22.57
CA MET A 80 -13.67 0.89 23.93
C MET A 80 -12.96 2.22 24.21
N MET A 81 -12.20 2.76 23.24
CA MET A 81 -11.55 4.08 23.38
C MET A 81 -12.54 5.24 23.29
N ASP A 82 -13.61 5.08 22.51
CA ASP A 82 -14.65 6.10 22.31
C ASP A 82 -15.60 6.19 23.51
N ASP A 83 -15.94 5.05 24.11
CA ASP A 83 -16.84 4.93 25.26
C ASP A 83 -16.19 5.36 26.58
N ASP A 84 -14.87 5.15 26.75
CA ASP A 84 -14.10 5.53 27.94
C ASP A 84 -12.94 6.47 27.56
N PRO A 85 -13.24 7.73 27.16
CA PRO A 85 -12.20 8.68 26.79
C PRO A 85 -11.31 8.97 28.01
N PRO A 86 -9.97 9.08 27.83
CA PRO A 86 -9.09 9.41 28.93
C PRO A 86 -9.55 10.73 29.60
N PRO A 87 -9.45 10.83 30.93
CA PRO A 87 -9.98 11.98 31.66
C PRO A 87 -9.37 13.26 31.09
N PRO A 88 -10.16 14.35 30.98
CA PRO A 88 -9.64 15.62 30.50
C PRO A 88 -8.48 16.03 31.40
N THR A 89 -7.25 15.97 30.90
CA THR A 89 -6.12 16.57 31.61
C THR A 89 -6.38 18.06 31.64
N THR A 90 -6.65 18.62 32.82
CA THR A 90 -6.66 20.08 33.00
C THR A 90 -5.38 20.62 32.38
N PRO A 91 -5.44 21.56 31.43
CA PRO A 91 -4.23 22.18 30.91
C PRO A 91 -3.49 22.80 32.09
N SER A 92 -2.38 22.19 32.51
CA SER A 92 -1.44 22.85 33.40
C SER A 92 -0.66 23.87 32.57
N SER A 93 -0.22 24.95 33.20
CA SER A 93 0.67 25.95 32.59
C SER A 93 1.94 25.35 31.98
N ASP A 94 2.25 24.10 32.32
CA ASP A 94 3.51 23.42 32.01
C ASP A 94 3.36 22.37 30.89
N SER A 95 2.15 22.17 30.33
CA SER A 95 1.92 21.24 29.21
C SER A 95 0.76 21.69 28.30
N PRO A 96 1.03 22.46 27.23
CA PRO A 96 0.00 23.07 26.40
C PRO A 96 -0.65 22.11 25.37
N ALA A 97 -0.22 20.85 25.29
CA ALA A 97 -0.89 19.84 24.48
C ALA A 97 -1.79 18.99 25.38
N SER A 98 -3.09 18.96 25.12
CA SER A 98 -3.97 17.98 25.74
C SER A 98 -3.41 16.58 25.50
N ASN A 99 -3.12 15.81 26.56
CA ASN A 99 -2.71 14.40 26.46
C ASN A 99 -3.87 13.49 26.00
N TYR A 100 -4.95 14.07 25.47
CA TYR A 100 -6.08 13.35 24.92
C TYR A 100 -5.68 12.71 23.58
N ILE A 101 -5.63 11.38 23.59
CA ILE A 101 -5.44 10.56 22.39
C ILE A 101 -6.84 10.19 21.88
N PRO A 102 -7.29 10.70 20.72
CA PRO A 102 -8.59 10.34 20.18
C PRO A 102 -8.62 8.85 19.76
N PRO A 103 -9.81 8.21 19.70
CA PRO A 103 -9.96 6.82 19.28
C PRO A 103 -9.37 6.56 17.89
N PHE A 104 -8.73 5.40 17.72
CA PHE A 104 -8.10 5.01 16.46
C PHE A 104 -8.15 3.49 16.23
N HIS A 105 -8.26 3.09 14.96
CA HIS A 105 -8.26 1.68 14.55
C HIS A 105 -6.85 1.10 14.53
N TYR A 106 -5.84 1.88 14.14
CA TYR A 106 -4.47 1.39 13.92
C TYR A 106 -3.41 2.28 14.59
N GLY A 107 -2.61 1.69 15.47
CA GLY A 107 -1.46 2.36 16.09
C GLY A 107 -0.21 2.35 15.20
N SER A 108 -0.12 1.38 14.28
CA SER A 108 0.85 1.33 13.20
C SER A 108 0.25 1.90 11.91
N HIS A 109 1.11 2.38 11.01
CA HIS A 109 0.70 2.97 9.75
C HIS A 109 1.00 2.05 8.57
N TYR A 110 0.24 2.16 7.48
CA TYR A 110 0.43 1.32 6.29
C TYR A 110 1.68 1.64 5.47
N SER A 111 2.32 2.78 5.75
CA SER A 111 3.50 3.30 5.08
C SER A 111 4.37 4.02 6.09
N SER A 112 5.58 3.51 6.31
CA SER A 112 6.60 4.11 7.19
C SER A 112 7.97 3.83 6.61
N VAL A 113 9.00 4.54 7.10
CA VAL A 113 10.40 4.23 6.77
C VAL A 113 10.73 2.77 7.08
N GLY A 114 10.22 2.23 8.19
CA GLY A 114 10.39 0.82 8.55
C GLY A 114 9.81 -0.11 7.50
N THR A 115 8.60 0.16 6.98
CA THR A 115 7.99 -0.62 5.89
C THR A 115 8.78 -0.54 4.60
N THR A 116 9.22 0.64 4.20
CA THR A 116 9.99 0.85 2.96
C THR A 116 11.31 0.09 3.02
N LEU A 117 12.06 0.26 4.12
CA LEU A 117 13.33 -0.41 4.33
C LEU A 117 13.16 -1.93 4.51
N TYR A 118 12.08 -2.37 5.14
CA TYR A 118 11.72 -3.79 5.25
C TYR A 118 11.65 -4.44 3.87
N PHE A 119 10.92 -3.85 2.92
CA PHE A 119 10.81 -4.40 1.57
C PHE A 119 12.11 -4.29 0.78
N LEU A 120 12.82 -3.17 0.88
CA LEU A 120 13.98 -2.86 0.04
C LEU A 120 15.33 -3.27 0.65
N VAL A 121 15.35 -4.00 1.76
CA VAL A 121 16.56 -4.38 2.52
C VAL A 121 17.66 -5.09 1.71
N ARG A 122 17.37 -5.56 0.49
CA ARG A 122 18.32 -6.23 -0.41
C ARG A 122 18.92 -5.31 -1.48
N VAL A 123 18.50 -4.06 -1.55
CA VAL A 123 18.91 -3.10 -2.58
C VAL A 123 19.62 -1.92 -1.91
N GLU A 124 20.81 -1.57 -2.37
CA GLU A 124 21.46 -0.33 -1.92
C GLU A 124 20.79 0.90 -2.58
N PRO A 125 20.70 2.06 -1.89
CA PRO A 125 21.25 2.36 -0.55
C PRO A 125 20.34 1.95 0.64
N PHE A 126 19.23 1.25 0.39
CA PHE A 126 18.24 0.92 1.42
C PHE A 126 18.80 -0.05 2.47
N THR A 127 19.69 -0.98 2.09
CA THR A 127 20.41 -1.83 3.04
C THR A 127 21.20 -0.99 4.04
N THR A 128 22.00 -0.02 3.56
CA THR A 128 22.75 0.90 4.42
C THR A 128 21.84 1.69 5.37
N HIS A 129 20.70 2.18 4.87
CA HIS A 129 19.71 2.87 5.70
C HIS A 129 19.06 1.95 6.74
N PHE A 130 18.73 0.71 6.39
CA PHE A 130 18.20 -0.29 7.30
C PHE A 130 19.18 -0.59 8.44
N LEU A 131 20.46 -0.79 8.13
CA LEU A 131 21.50 -1.01 9.13
C LEU A 131 21.63 0.18 10.05
N THR A 132 21.58 1.41 9.53
CA THR A 132 21.64 2.63 10.34
C THR A 132 20.47 2.71 11.32
N LEU A 133 19.25 2.40 10.85
CA LEU A 133 18.05 2.39 11.69
C LEU A 133 18.11 1.32 12.80
N GLN A 134 18.77 0.18 12.53
CA GLN A 134 18.88 -0.97 13.44
C GLN A 134 20.18 -0.99 14.28
N GLY A 135 20.95 0.10 14.32
CA GLY A 135 22.16 0.19 15.15
C GLY A 135 23.37 -0.58 14.59
N GLY A 136 23.45 -0.72 13.27
CA GLY A 136 24.62 -1.25 12.53
C GLY A 136 24.58 -2.75 12.25
N LYS A 137 23.48 -3.45 12.54
CA LYS A 137 23.32 -4.89 12.28
C LYS A 137 21.97 -5.18 11.66
N PHE A 138 21.89 -6.29 10.92
CA PHE A 138 20.60 -6.80 10.47
C PHE A 138 19.74 -7.22 11.66
N ASP A 139 18.43 -7.13 11.46
CA ASP A 139 17.46 -7.54 12.46
C ASP A 139 17.39 -9.08 12.52
N HIS A 140 16.73 -9.61 13.55
CA HIS A 140 16.40 -11.01 13.67
C HIS A 140 15.67 -11.50 12.41
N GLU A 141 16.07 -12.66 11.90
CA GLU A 141 15.59 -13.22 10.61
C GLU A 141 14.05 -13.27 10.52
N SER A 142 13.38 -13.63 11.62
CA SER A 142 11.91 -13.70 11.68
C SER A 142 11.19 -12.36 11.54
N ARG A 143 11.91 -11.23 11.68
CA ARG A 143 11.38 -9.86 11.55
C ARG A 143 11.77 -9.21 10.24
N MET A 144 12.64 -9.83 9.45
CA MET A 144 13.05 -9.30 8.15
C MET A 144 12.15 -9.80 7.02
N PHE A 145 12.23 -9.14 5.87
CA PHE A 145 11.43 -9.51 4.71
C PHE A 145 12.03 -10.73 4.01
N PHE A 146 11.50 -11.93 4.26
CA PHE A 146 12.04 -13.16 3.69
C PHE A 146 11.06 -13.92 2.78
N SER A 147 9.76 -13.62 2.83
CA SER A 147 8.73 -14.42 2.16
C SER A 147 7.50 -13.58 1.83
N ILE A 148 7.08 -13.57 0.57
CA ILE A 148 5.84 -12.92 0.14
C ILE A 148 4.61 -13.54 0.83
N PRO A 149 4.42 -14.88 0.81
CA PRO A 149 3.26 -15.50 1.47
C PRO A 149 3.21 -15.21 2.97
N SER A 150 4.34 -15.34 3.68
CA SER A 150 4.40 -15.08 5.13
C SER A 150 4.14 -13.62 5.45
N THR A 151 4.62 -12.71 4.60
CA THR A 151 4.37 -11.27 4.74
C THR A 151 2.87 -10.96 4.62
N TRP A 152 2.20 -11.53 3.62
CA TRP A 152 0.75 -11.40 3.45
C TRP A 152 -0.01 -11.98 4.65
N GLU A 153 0.34 -13.17 5.11
CA GLU A 153 -0.26 -13.79 6.29
C GLU A 153 -0.09 -12.94 7.55
N ASN A 154 1.08 -12.34 7.76
CA ASN A 154 1.31 -11.43 8.87
C ASN A 154 0.42 -10.19 8.76
N CYS A 155 0.32 -9.58 7.58
CA CYS A 155 -0.61 -8.47 7.31
C CYS A 155 -2.08 -8.85 7.55
N MET A 156 -2.45 -10.12 7.44
CA MET A 156 -3.82 -10.59 7.68
C MET A 156 -4.13 -10.86 9.15
N ASN A 157 -3.13 -11.25 9.94
CA ASN A 157 -3.35 -11.81 11.28
C ASN A 157 -2.70 -11.03 12.43
N ASN A 158 -1.62 -10.29 12.17
CA ASN A 158 -0.92 -9.53 13.21
C ASN A 158 -1.54 -8.14 13.36
N PRO A 159 -2.14 -7.78 14.53
CA PRO A 159 -2.78 -6.49 14.74
C PRO A 159 -1.87 -5.28 14.49
N ALA A 160 -0.56 -5.44 14.68
CA ALA A 160 0.44 -4.41 14.47
C ALA A 160 0.92 -4.29 13.01
N ASP A 161 0.61 -5.27 12.14
CA ASP A 161 0.98 -5.22 10.73
C ASP A 161 -0.24 -4.89 9.86
N VAL A 162 -0.23 -3.66 9.33
CA VAL A 162 -1.27 -3.11 8.42
C VAL A 162 -0.65 -2.54 7.16
N LYS A 163 0.58 -2.94 6.83
CA LYS A 163 1.37 -2.31 5.78
C LYS A 163 0.79 -2.59 4.38
N GLU A 164 0.72 -1.53 3.58
CA GLU A 164 0.43 -1.61 2.15
C GLU A 164 1.74 -1.83 1.37
N LEU A 165 1.64 -1.93 0.04
CA LEU A 165 2.79 -2.15 -0.83
C LEU A 165 3.49 -0.85 -1.24
N ILE A 166 4.67 -1.02 -1.83
CA ILE A 166 5.44 0.02 -2.51
C ILE A 166 5.40 -0.21 -4.04
N PRO A 167 5.69 0.81 -4.86
CA PRO A 167 5.65 0.71 -6.32
C PRO A 167 6.52 -0.42 -6.92
N GLU A 168 7.63 -0.76 -6.26
CA GLU A 168 8.65 -1.71 -6.72
C GLU A 168 8.08 -3.11 -6.96
N PHE A 169 7.01 -3.50 -6.24
CA PHE A 169 6.27 -4.74 -6.47
C PHE A 169 5.71 -4.87 -7.90
N PHE A 170 5.65 -3.77 -8.66
CA PHE A 170 5.01 -3.71 -9.97
C PHE A 170 5.97 -3.31 -11.11
N TYR A 171 7.28 -3.22 -10.85
CA TYR A 171 8.28 -3.00 -11.90
C TYR A 171 9.72 -3.43 -11.57
N CYS A 172 10.09 -3.67 -10.31
CA CYS A 172 11.47 -3.92 -9.89
C CYS A 172 11.59 -5.35 -9.35
N PRO A 173 12.13 -6.32 -10.11
CA PRO A 173 12.37 -7.67 -9.59
C PRO A 173 13.59 -7.76 -8.65
N GLU A 174 14.48 -6.78 -8.66
CA GLU A 174 15.76 -6.80 -7.94
C GLU A 174 15.58 -6.82 -6.42
N PHE A 175 14.54 -6.19 -5.85
CA PHE A 175 14.32 -6.20 -4.39
C PHE A 175 14.03 -7.59 -3.81
N LEU A 176 13.70 -8.56 -4.66
CA LEU A 176 13.43 -9.95 -4.28
C LEU A 176 14.70 -10.82 -4.29
N LYS A 177 15.80 -10.32 -4.85
CA LYS A 177 17.06 -11.04 -4.99
C LYS A 177 18.13 -10.48 -4.08
N ASN A 178 18.96 -11.33 -3.51
CA ASN A 178 20.13 -10.93 -2.75
C ASN A 178 21.37 -10.91 -3.66
N ASP A 179 21.33 -10.09 -4.71
CA ASP A 179 22.42 -10.01 -5.70
C ASP A 179 23.73 -9.49 -5.07
N ASN A 180 23.63 -8.76 -3.95
CA ASN A 180 24.76 -8.23 -3.18
C ASN A 180 25.39 -9.25 -2.21
N ASN A 181 24.84 -10.47 -2.11
CA ASN A 181 25.31 -11.53 -1.20
C ASN A 181 25.38 -11.09 0.27
N PHE A 182 24.40 -10.30 0.74
CA PHE A 182 24.30 -9.94 2.15
C PHE A 182 24.10 -11.20 3.01
N VAL A 183 24.73 -11.23 4.19
CA VAL A 183 24.56 -12.32 5.16
C VAL A 183 23.43 -11.94 6.12
N PHE A 184 22.25 -12.51 5.90
CA PHE A 184 21.08 -12.33 6.75
C PHE A 184 20.96 -13.48 7.77
N GLY A 185 20.62 -13.16 9.03
CA GLY A 185 20.36 -14.15 10.07
C GLY A 185 21.56 -14.97 10.51
N GLU A 186 21.32 -16.07 11.23
CA GLU A 186 22.37 -17.02 11.61
C GLU A 186 22.79 -17.84 10.37
N GLU A 187 24.07 -17.72 9.98
CA GLU A 187 24.69 -18.50 8.90
C GLU A 187 24.12 -18.27 7.48
N GLY A 188 23.41 -17.17 7.21
CA GLY A 188 22.96 -16.83 5.85
C GLY A 188 21.80 -17.69 5.33
N LYS A 189 21.02 -18.31 6.23
CA LYS A 189 19.83 -19.11 5.87
C LYS A 189 18.79 -18.32 5.08
N MET A 190 18.73 -17.00 5.33
CA MET A 190 17.89 -16.07 4.59
C MET A 190 18.68 -15.50 3.42
N ASN A 191 18.15 -15.65 2.21
CA ASN A 191 18.80 -15.21 0.98
C ASN A 191 17.82 -14.45 0.08
N ASN A 192 17.50 -14.98 -1.11
CA ASN A 192 16.40 -14.47 -1.95
C ASN A 192 15.06 -14.55 -1.20
N VAL A 193 14.13 -13.66 -1.55
CA VAL A 193 12.77 -13.68 -1.01
C VAL A 193 12.04 -14.92 -1.53
N ILE A 194 11.38 -15.64 -0.63
CA ILE A 194 10.52 -16.77 -0.98
C ILE A 194 9.29 -16.22 -1.71
N LEU A 195 9.13 -16.65 -2.96
CA LEU A 195 8.04 -16.25 -3.83
C LEU A 195 6.86 -17.25 -3.72
N PRO A 196 5.66 -16.84 -4.10
CA PRO A 196 4.52 -17.75 -4.24
C PRO A 196 4.81 -18.87 -5.26
N PRO A 197 4.20 -20.06 -5.12
CA PRO A 197 4.47 -21.19 -6.02
C PRO A 197 4.19 -20.88 -7.50
N TRP A 198 3.14 -20.12 -7.81
CA TRP A 198 2.81 -19.65 -9.16
C TRP A 198 3.87 -18.76 -9.82
N ALA A 199 4.83 -18.23 -9.06
CA ALA A 199 5.96 -17.47 -9.60
C ALA A 199 7.17 -18.36 -9.95
N HIS A 200 7.13 -19.66 -9.61
CA HIS A 200 8.17 -20.64 -9.92
C HIS A 200 9.60 -20.23 -9.54
N GLY A 201 9.73 -19.44 -8.47
CA GLY A 201 11.02 -18.91 -8.03
C GLY A 201 11.62 -17.82 -8.93
N ASP A 202 10.87 -17.29 -9.90
CA ASP A 202 11.29 -16.22 -10.80
C ASP A 202 10.74 -14.83 -10.36
N PRO A 203 11.61 -13.92 -9.88
CA PRO A 203 11.23 -12.55 -9.54
C PRO A 203 10.64 -11.74 -10.70
N HIS A 204 11.07 -11.99 -11.94
CA HIS A 204 10.54 -11.29 -13.12
C HIS A 204 9.11 -11.73 -13.40
N LEU A 205 8.83 -13.03 -13.33
CA LEU A 205 7.47 -13.55 -13.45
C LEU A 205 6.56 -13.02 -12.34
N PHE A 206 7.05 -12.97 -11.09
CA PHE A 206 6.31 -12.38 -9.97
C PHE A 206 5.89 -10.93 -10.25
N VAL A 207 6.84 -10.07 -10.62
CA VAL A 207 6.58 -8.65 -10.89
C VAL A 207 5.68 -8.48 -12.12
N LYS A 208 5.87 -9.29 -13.16
CA LYS A 208 5.02 -9.30 -14.35
C LYS A 208 3.56 -9.59 -13.98
N ILE A 209 3.30 -10.66 -13.23
CA ILE A 209 1.95 -11.04 -12.79
C ILE A 209 1.36 -9.97 -11.88
N HIS A 210 2.13 -9.40 -10.95
CA HIS A 210 1.68 -8.28 -10.12
C HIS A 210 1.27 -7.06 -10.97
N ARG A 211 2.04 -6.75 -12.02
CA ARG A 211 1.72 -5.64 -12.93
C ARG A 211 0.49 -5.93 -13.77
N GLU A 212 0.35 -7.14 -14.30
CA GLU A 212 -0.85 -7.58 -15.03
C GLU A 212 -2.10 -7.55 -14.13
N ALA A 213 -1.97 -7.99 -12.88
CA ALA A 213 -3.04 -7.94 -11.90
C ALA A 213 -3.45 -6.50 -11.58
N LEU A 214 -2.49 -5.60 -11.37
CA LEU A 214 -2.77 -4.17 -11.12
C LEU A 214 -3.49 -3.51 -12.31
N GLU A 215 -3.16 -3.88 -13.54
CA GLU A 215 -3.78 -3.35 -14.75
C GLU A 215 -5.02 -4.12 -15.20
N SER A 216 -5.44 -5.13 -14.43
CA SER A 216 -6.59 -5.97 -14.78
C SER A 216 -7.90 -5.19 -14.79
N GLU A 217 -8.91 -5.78 -15.43
CA GLU A 217 -10.25 -5.19 -15.43
C GLU A 217 -10.85 -5.16 -14.04
N TYR A 218 -10.62 -6.20 -13.23
CA TYR A 218 -11.06 -6.23 -11.84
C TYR A 218 -10.52 -5.03 -11.07
N VAL A 219 -9.21 -4.80 -11.08
CA VAL A 219 -8.62 -3.66 -10.36
C VAL A 219 -9.10 -2.33 -10.94
N SER A 220 -9.14 -2.20 -12.27
CA SER A 220 -9.62 -0.99 -12.93
C SER A 220 -11.02 -0.57 -12.48
N MET A 221 -11.92 -1.54 -12.25
CA MET A 221 -13.30 -1.28 -11.82
C MET A 221 -13.44 -1.02 -10.31
N HIS A 222 -12.43 -1.31 -9.48
CA HIS A 222 -12.53 -1.23 -8.03
C HIS A 222 -11.49 -0.32 -7.35
N LEU A 223 -10.45 0.11 -8.07
CA LEU A 223 -9.33 0.89 -7.51
C LEU A 223 -9.76 2.23 -6.91
N ASN A 224 -10.85 2.82 -7.40
CA ASN A 224 -11.41 4.05 -6.82
C ASN A 224 -11.75 3.90 -5.34
N HIS A 225 -12.15 2.70 -4.88
CA HIS A 225 -12.45 2.47 -3.47
C HIS A 225 -11.20 2.49 -2.59
N TRP A 226 -10.08 1.95 -3.07
CA TRP A 226 -8.82 2.03 -2.34
C TRP A 226 -8.27 3.47 -2.34
N ILE A 227 -8.44 4.19 -3.45
CA ILE A 227 -8.11 5.62 -3.52
C ILE A 227 -8.93 6.41 -2.50
N ASP A 228 -10.21 6.07 -2.29
CA ASP A 228 -11.05 6.72 -1.27
C ASP A 228 -10.50 6.54 0.16
N LEU A 229 -9.89 5.38 0.46
CA LEU A 229 -9.27 5.09 1.76
C LEU A 229 -7.98 5.89 1.97
N ILE A 230 -7.12 5.96 0.95
CA ILE A 230 -5.76 6.50 1.10
C ILE A 230 -5.69 7.99 0.81
N PHE A 231 -6.33 8.46 -0.25
CA PHE A 231 -6.26 9.85 -0.73
C PHE A 231 -7.62 10.57 -0.72
N GLY A 232 -8.71 9.84 -0.53
CA GLY A 232 -10.06 10.37 -0.71
C GLY A 232 -10.85 10.56 0.58
N TYR A 233 -12.16 10.55 0.45
CA TYR A 233 -13.07 11.01 1.51
C TYR A 233 -13.14 10.05 2.72
N LYS A 234 -12.72 8.79 2.58
CA LYS A 234 -12.64 7.80 3.66
C LYS A 234 -11.31 7.85 4.44
N GLN A 235 -10.44 8.82 4.17
CA GLN A 235 -9.20 9.02 4.93
C GLN A 235 -9.47 9.57 6.34
N ARG A 236 -10.54 10.36 6.52
CA ARG A 236 -10.84 11.09 7.76
C ARG A 236 -12.34 11.16 8.08
N GLY A 237 -12.65 11.58 9.31
CA GLY A 237 -14.01 11.82 9.77
C GLY A 237 -14.87 10.56 9.84
N LYS A 238 -16.20 10.73 9.84
CA LYS A 238 -17.13 9.60 9.99
C LYS A 238 -16.98 8.54 8.90
N ALA A 239 -16.67 8.94 7.66
CA ALA A 239 -16.43 8.00 6.57
C ALA A 239 -15.21 7.09 6.81
N ALA A 240 -14.17 7.60 7.50
CA ALA A 240 -13.05 6.77 7.93
C ALA A 240 -13.42 5.84 9.07
N VAL A 241 -14.25 6.30 10.02
CA VAL A 241 -14.74 5.44 11.11
C VAL A 241 -15.55 4.27 10.55
N ASP A 242 -16.52 4.57 9.69
CA ASP A 242 -17.39 3.57 9.06
C ASP A 242 -16.61 2.57 8.17
N ALA A 243 -15.48 3.02 7.58
CA ALA A 243 -14.59 2.18 6.79
C ALA A 243 -13.49 1.49 7.61
N VAL A 244 -13.47 1.69 8.94
CA VAL A 244 -12.46 1.16 9.86
C VAL A 244 -11.04 1.60 9.47
N ASN A 245 -10.87 2.87 9.09
CA ASN A 245 -9.67 3.43 8.44
C ASN A 245 -9.10 4.63 9.21
N VAL A 246 -9.08 4.57 10.54
CA VAL A 246 -8.59 5.66 11.40
C VAL A 246 -7.23 5.29 11.97
N PHE A 247 -6.20 6.05 11.62
CA PHE A 247 -4.85 5.86 12.12
C PHE A 247 -4.59 6.71 13.35
N PHE A 248 -3.45 6.48 14.01
CA PHE A 248 -3.04 7.27 15.15
C PHE A 248 -3.00 8.77 14.82
N HIS A 249 -3.50 9.63 15.71
CA HIS A 249 -3.79 11.02 15.37
C HIS A 249 -2.58 11.84 14.86
N LEU A 250 -1.37 11.53 15.31
CA LEU A 250 -0.14 12.22 14.87
C LEU A 250 0.33 11.84 13.46
N THR A 251 -0.25 10.82 12.83
CA THR A 251 0.09 10.48 11.43
C THR A 251 -0.50 11.51 10.45
N TYR A 252 -1.46 12.32 10.90
CA TYR A 252 -2.17 13.29 10.10
C TYR A 252 -1.54 14.68 10.23
N SER A 253 -1.05 15.25 9.12
CA SER A 253 -0.33 16.53 9.11
C SER A 253 -1.01 17.70 9.85
N GLY A 254 -2.34 17.83 9.76
CA GLY A 254 -3.09 18.89 10.45
C GLY A 254 -3.23 18.72 11.97
N ASN A 255 -2.83 17.59 12.54
CA ASN A 255 -2.96 17.28 13.96
C ASN A 255 -1.63 17.48 14.73
N VAL A 256 -0.54 17.78 14.03
CA VAL A 256 0.78 18.02 14.63
C VAL A 256 0.95 19.53 14.84
N PRO A 257 1.11 20.01 16.09
CA PRO A 257 1.39 21.42 16.33
C PRO A 257 2.77 21.79 15.75
N PRO A 258 3.00 23.04 15.31
CA PRO A 258 4.30 23.43 14.79
C PRO A 258 5.40 23.16 15.82
N LEU A 259 6.43 22.38 15.46
CA LEU A 259 7.40 21.88 16.44
C LEU A 259 8.13 22.99 17.22
N HIS A 260 8.30 24.16 16.60
CA HIS A 260 8.91 25.34 17.22
C HIS A 260 8.04 25.99 18.30
N THR A 261 6.74 25.70 18.35
CA THR A 261 5.82 26.21 19.38
C THR A 261 5.71 25.27 20.58
N ILE A 262 6.35 24.10 20.54
CA ILE A 262 6.40 23.15 21.65
C ILE A 262 7.62 23.51 22.49
N GLU A 263 7.46 24.02 23.72
CA GLU A 263 8.59 24.46 24.56
C GLU A 263 9.37 23.27 25.15
N ASP A 264 8.65 22.23 25.61
CA ASP A 264 9.24 21.03 26.18
C ASP A 264 10.01 20.21 25.11
N GLU A 265 11.32 20.10 25.30
CA GLU A 265 12.22 19.39 24.40
C GLU A 265 11.95 17.88 24.35
N MET A 266 11.54 17.27 25.46
CA MET A 266 11.22 15.85 25.53
C MET A 266 9.95 15.55 24.73
N VAL A 267 8.92 16.38 24.90
CA VAL A 267 7.66 16.28 24.14
C VAL A 267 7.92 16.51 22.65
N ARG A 268 8.70 17.54 22.31
CA ARG A 268 9.07 17.82 20.91
C ARG A 268 9.78 16.64 20.26
N LYS A 269 10.83 16.09 20.91
CA LYS A 269 11.57 14.92 20.41
C LYS A 269 10.69 13.67 20.31
N SER A 270 9.75 13.49 21.23
CA SER A 270 8.81 12.37 21.19
C SER A 270 7.89 12.45 19.97
N ILE A 271 7.33 13.64 19.69
CA ILE A 271 6.47 13.89 18.52
C ILE A 271 7.27 13.74 17.22
N GLU A 272 8.48 14.31 17.15
CA GLU A 272 9.39 14.16 16.01
C GLU A 272 9.68 12.68 15.73
N SER A 273 10.04 11.92 16.76
CA SER A 273 10.29 10.48 16.64
C SER A 273 9.04 9.73 16.17
N GLN A 274 7.86 10.10 16.67
CA GLN A 274 6.60 9.49 16.24
C GLN A 274 6.34 9.71 14.75
N ILE A 275 6.51 10.94 14.28
CA ILE A 275 6.28 11.34 12.88
C ILE A 275 7.26 10.63 11.95
N VAL A 276 8.55 10.61 12.32
CA VAL A 276 9.60 9.99 11.51
C VAL A 276 9.40 8.47 11.46
N ASN A 277 9.23 7.82 12.60
CA ASN A 277 9.35 6.36 12.65
C ASN A 277 8.03 5.61 12.43
N PHE A 278 6.88 6.23 12.72
CA PHE A 278 5.59 5.52 12.75
C PHE A 278 4.64 5.89 11.60
N GLY A 279 5.13 6.66 10.62
CA GLY A 279 4.48 6.88 9.33
C GLY A 279 3.62 8.14 9.28
N VAL A 280 3.58 8.73 8.09
CA VAL A 280 2.80 9.95 7.79
C VAL A 280 1.69 9.59 6.80
N THR A 281 0.46 9.99 7.07
CA THR A 281 -0.68 9.82 6.16
C THR A 281 -0.56 10.83 5.00
N PRO A 282 -0.74 10.42 3.72
CA PRO A 282 -0.62 11.35 2.59
C PRO A 282 -1.67 12.47 2.68
N SER A 283 -1.41 13.59 2.01
CA SER A 283 -2.40 14.67 1.92
C SER A 283 -3.70 14.17 1.27
N GLN A 284 -4.85 14.54 1.83
CA GLN A 284 -6.15 14.22 1.26
C GLN A 284 -6.36 15.01 -0.04
N LEU A 285 -6.56 14.29 -1.15
CA LEU A 285 -6.76 14.86 -2.48
C LEU A 285 -8.24 15.04 -2.83
N PHE A 286 -9.11 14.19 -2.28
CA PHE A 286 -10.54 14.19 -2.61
C PHE A 286 -11.42 14.16 -1.37
N THR A 287 -12.49 14.94 -1.38
CA THR A 287 -13.48 15.02 -0.28
C THR A 287 -14.83 14.40 -0.66
N ARG A 288 -14.94 13.83 -1.85
CA ARG A 288 -16.11 13.12 -2.39
C ARG A 288 -15.67 11.73 -2.88
N PRO A 289 -16.62 10.78 -3.06
CA PRO A 289 -16.30 9.48 -3.64
C PRO A 289 -15.55 9.61 -4.95
N HIS A 290 -14.43 8.89 -5.05
CA HIS A 290 -13.61 8.89 -6.24
C HIS A 290 -14.35 8.22 -7.40
N VAL A 291 -14.29 8.83 -8.57
CA VAL A 291 -14.93 8.30 -9.78
C VAL A 291 -14.41 6.90 -10.10
N GLN A 292 -15.31 6.01 -10.50
CA GLN A 292 -14.94 4.71 -11.03
C GLN A 292 -14.34 4.86 -12.43
N ARG A 293 -13.34 4.05 -12.77
CA ARG A 293 -12.80 3.98 -14.14
C ARG A 293 -13.88 3.39 -15.06
N ILE A 294 -13.99 3.88 -16.30
CA ILE A 294 -14.95 3.26 -17.23
C ILE A 294 -14.54 1.82 -17.52
N SER A 295 -15.52 0.94 -17.76
CA SER A 295 -15.23 -0.46 -18.11
C SER A 295 -14.46 -0.56 -19.43
N LEU A 296 -13.76 -1.66 -19.64
CA LEU A 296 -13.05 -1.91 -20.89
C LEU A 296 -14.03 -1.97 -22.05
N GLU A 297 -15.19 -2.57 -21.84
CA GLU A 297 -16.27 -2.62 -22.82
C GLU A 297 -16.72 -1.21 -23.23
N GLU A 298 -17.00 -0.33 -22.25
CA GLU A 298 -17.42 1.05 -22.52
C GLU A 298 -16.32 1.84 -23.27
N HIS A 299 -15.06 1.65 -22.86
CA HIS A 299 -13.92 2.27 -23.54
C HIS A 299 -13.83 1.80 -25.01
N LEU A 300 -13.90 0.49 -25.26
CA LEU A 300 -13.83 -0.07 -26.60
C LEU A 300 -15.00 0.39 -27.48
N HIS A 301 -16.20 0.53 -26.91
CA HIS A 301 -17.36 1.09 -27.63
C HIS A 301 -17.12 2.55 -28.02
N LYS A 302 -16.57 3.38 -27.13
CA LYS A 302 -16.24 4.80 -27.42
C LYS A 302 -15.17 4.95 -28.49
N VAL A 303 -14.13 4.13 -28.46
CA VAL A 303 -13.07 4.13 -29.48
C VAL A 303 -13.62 3.70 -30.84
N ARG A 304 -14.48 2.66 -30.88
CA ARG A 304 -15.11 2.19 -32.12
C ARG A 304 -16.11 3.19 -32.69
N GLY A 305 -16.91 3.85 -31.85
CA GLY A 305 -17.89 4.86 -32.25
C GLY A 305 -17.28 6.18 -32.76
N GLY A 306 -16.04 6.51 -32.34
CA GLY A 306 -15.30 7.67 -32.84
C GLY A 306 -14.46 7.40 -34.10
N GLY A 307 -14.41 6.15 -34.57
CA GLY A 307 -13.44 5.66 -35.56
C GLY A 307 -13.99 5.31 -36.93
N HIS A 308 -15.08 5.94 -37.39
CA HIS A 308 -15.69 5.62 -38.68
C HIS A 308 -14.85 6.03 -39.92
N SER A 309 -13.59 6.46 -39.77
CA SER A 309 -12.73 6.81 -40.91
C SER A 309 -11.40 6.05 -41.06
N LEU A 310 -10.92 5.21 -40.13
CA LEU A 310 -9.54 4.68 -40.26
C LEU A 310 -9.25 3.24 -39.83
N ILE A 311 -10.19 2.44 -39.33
CA ILE A 311 -9.87 1.10 -38.80
C ILE A 311 -10.72 0.00 -39.43
N GLN A 312 -10.67 -0.13 -40.76
CA GLN A 312 -11.08 -1.36 -41.46
C GLN A 312 -9.89 -2.24 -41.86
N GLY A 313 -8.65 -1.73 -41.79
CA GLY A 313 -7.45 -2.49 -42.18
C GLY A 313 -6.82 -3.36 -41.10
N SER A 314 -6.93 -2.99 -39.82
CA SER A 314 -6.09 -3.60 -38.76
C SER A 314 -6.77 -4.75 -37.97
N VAL A 315 -8.10 -4.90 -38.08
CA VAL A 315 -8.85 -5.93 -37.34
C VAL A 315 -8.70 -7.32 -37.95
N ASN A 316 -8.33 -7.42 -39.24
CA ASN A 316 -8.13 -8.71 -39.90
C ASN A 316 -6.77 -9.37 -39.59
N MET A 317 -5.76 -8.62 -39.11
CA MET A 317 -4.45 -9.21 -38.75
C MET A 317 -4.42 -9.86 -37.35
N LEU A 318 -5.26 -9.41 -36.41
CA LEU A 318 -5.30 -9.97 -35.05
C LEU A 318 -6.12 -11.28 -34.96
N LYS A 319 -6.97 -11.56 -35.95
CA LYS A 319 -7.76 -12.80 -35.99
C LYS A 319 -7.07 -13.96 -36.72
N SER A 320 -6.06 -13.70 -37.56
CA SER A 320 -5.31 -14.77 -38.25
C SER A 320 -4.09 -15.27 -37.49
N GLY A 321 -3.69 -14.62 -36.39
CA GLY A 321 -2.51 -15.00 -35.59
C GLY A 321 -2.76 -16.06 -34.51
N PHE A 322 -4.01 -16.47 -34.28
CA PHE A 322 -4.41 -17.39 -33.19
C PHE A 322 -4.82 -18.79 -33.65
N SER A 323 -4.56 -19.18 -34.91
CA SER A 323 -4.96 -20.49 -35.44
C SER A 323 -3.83 -21.36 -36.01
N PHE A 324 -2.56 -21.08 -35.69
CA PHE A 324 -1.45 -21.96 -36.05
C PHE A 324 -0.49 -22.16 -34.87
N LEU A 325 -0.89 -23.03 -33.93
CA LEU A 325 0.00 -23.76 -33.00
C LEU A 325 -0.85 -24.84 -32.35
N GLY A 326 -1.14 -25.88 -33.13
CA GLY A 326 -2.01 -26.98 -32.74
C GLY A 326 -2.12 -28.03 -33.84
N MET A 327 -0.98 -28.52 -34.32
CA MET A 327 -0.74 -29.82 -34.97
C MET A 327 0.67 -29.81 -35.56
N GLY A 328 1.50 -30.77 -35.14
CA GLY A 328 2.90 -30.92 -35.53
C GLY A 328 3.67 -31.65 -34.45
#